data_AF-A0A2R5FZ04-F1
#
_entry.id   AF-A0A2R5FZ04-F1
#
_cell.length_a   1.000
_cell.length_b   1.000
_cell.length_c   1.000
_cell.angle_alpha   90.00
_cell.angle_beta   90.00
_cell.angle_gamma   90.00
#
_symmetry.space_group_name_H-M   'P 1'
#
loop_
_entity.id
_entity.type
_entity.pdbx_description
1 polymer ?
#
loop_
_entity_poly.entity_id
_entity_poly.type
_entity_poly.pdbx_seq_one_letter_code
_entity_poly.pdbx_strand_id
1 'polypeptide(L)'
;MSRQKRTSRILEKAQLRSAGLKSIVPSIKFDENHNLEKLIESIEQLRNKLDVYNTALSVVDSSKTEIEEMEKNLSQLSEKMLMVVAIKYGKDSREYEMAGGVRNSDRIRKIRSSRLKNVAEQASDENAKTA
;
A
#
# COMPACT_ATOMS: atom_id res chain seq x y z
N MET A 1 -1.74 5.38 0.77
CA MET A 1 -1.60 6.29 1.93
C MET A 1 -0.25 6.07 2.56
N SER A 2 0.40 7.14 3.01
CA SER A 2 1.68 7.07 3.72
C SER A 2 1.53 6.31 5.03
N ARG A 3 2.55 5.53 5.38
CA ARG A 3 2.59 4.77 6.63
C ARG A 3 2.85 5.73 7.79
N GLN A 4 2.18 5.51 8.91
CA GLN A 4 2.38 6.35 10.10
C GLN A 4 3.77 6.11 10.70
N LYS A 5 4.50 7.21 10.96
CA LYS A 5 5.80 7.18 11.64
C LYS A 5 5.62 6.71 13.10
N ARG A 6 6.61 5.97 13.61
CA ARG A 6 6.61 5.43 14.97
C ARG A 6 7.06 6.49 15.97
N THR A 7 6.27 6.67 17.02
CA THR A 7 6.62 7.48 18.20
C THR A 7 6.73 6.58 19.44
N SER A 8 7.44 7.04 20.47
CA SER A 8 7.65 6.28 21.70
C SER A 8 7.36 7.14 22.93
N ARG A 9 6.28 6.81 23.65
CA ARG A 9 5.96 7.41 24.95
C ARG A 9 7.00 7.08 26.02
N ILE A 10 7.70 5.95 25.87
CA ILE A 10 8.75 5.52 26.81
C ILE A 10 9.96 6.45 26.71
N LEU A 11 10.33 6.85 25.48
CA LEU A 11 11.43 7.79 25.23
C LEU A 11 11.17 9.13 25.92
N GLU A 12 9.97 9.68 25.74
CA GLU A 12 9.54 10.94 26.36
C GLU A 12 9.60 10.85 27.91
N LYS A 13 9.05 9.78 28.49
CA LYS A 13 9.14 9.55 29.93
C LYS A 13 10.58 9.41 30.42
N ALA A 14 11.45 8.74 29.67
CA ALA A 14 12.85 8.56 30.04
C ALA A 14 13.62 9.90 30.01
N GLN A 15 13.32 10.78 29.04
CA GLN A 15 13.88 12.12 28.96
C GLN A 15 13.44 13.01 30.13
N LEU A 16 12.16 12.98 30.50
CA LEU A 16 11.68 13.74 31.67
C LEU A 16 12.35 13.25 32.97
N ARG A 17 12.51 11.93 33.13
CA ARG A 17 13.20 11.37 34.28
C ARG A 17 14.68 11.70 34.29
N SER A 18 15.37 11.68 33.15
CA SER A 18 16.79 12.03 33.08
C SER A 18 17.02 13.49 33.46
N ALA A 19 16.13 14.40 33.04
CA ALA A 19 16.15 15.80 33.45
C ALA A 19 15.95 15.97 34.97
N GLY A 20 14.99 15.25 35.55
CA GLY A 20 14.78 15.26 37.00
C GLY A 20 15.93 14.64 37.80
N LEU A 21 16.57 13.60 37.27
CA LEU A 21 17.72 12.98 37.94
C LEU A 21 18.94 13.92 37.95
N LYS A 22 19.16 14.71 36.89
CA LYS A 22 20.26 15.69 36.82
C LYS A 22 20.29 16.67 37.99
N SER A 23 19.14 17.05 38.56
CA SER A 23 19.08 17.95 39.72
C SER A 23 19.39 17.26 41.05
N ILE A 24 19.26 15.93 41.11
CA ILE A 24 19.40 15.13 42.34
C ILE A 24 20.78 14.43 42.39
N VAL A 25 21.44 14.22 41.26
CA VAL A 25 22.75 13.55 41.14
C VAL A 25 23.83 14.04 42.13
N PRO A 26 23.90 15.33 42.52
CA PRO A 26 24.86 15.75 43.55
C PRO A 26 24.67 15.08 44.92
N SER A 27 23.48 14.54 45.20
CA SER A 27 23.08 14.02 46.52
C SER A 27 23.07 12.49 46.62
N ILE A 28 23.09 11.76 45.50
CA ILE A 28 22.93 10.30 45.47
C ILE A 28 24.10 9.66 44.73
N LYS A 29 24.76 8.67 45.36
CA LYS A 29 25.77 7.84 44.69
C LYS A 29 25.07 6.72 43.93
N PHE A 30 25.25 6.71 42.61
CA PHE A 30 24.81 5.62 41.74
C PHE A 30 25.87 4.50 41.71
N ASP A 31 25.45 3.27 41.42
CA ASP A 31 26.35 2.13 41.20
C ASP A 31 26.87 2.12 39.75
N GLU A 32 27.81 1.20 39.44
CA GLU A 32 28.38 1.09 38.08
C GLU A 32 27.33 0.71 37.02
N ASN A 33 26.22 0.08 37.41
CA ASN A 33 25.20 -0.44 36.49
C ASN A 33 24.02 0.50 36.26
N HIS A 34 23.67 1.33 37.23
CA HIS A 34 22.52 2.23 37.20
C HIS A 34 22.97 3.69 37.32
N ASN A 35 23.87 4.09 36.42
CA ASN A 35 24.31 5.48 36.27
C ASN A 35 23.41 6.26 35.30
N LEU A 36 23.32 7.57 35.52
CA LEU A 36 22.69 8.54 34.62
C LEU A 36 23.29 8.50 33.21
N GLU A 37 24.59 8.29 33.08
CA GLU A 37 25.27 8.21 31.77
C GLU A 37 24.71 7.08 30.92
N LYS A 38 24.59 5.86 31.47
CA LYS A 38 23.98 4.70 30.80
C LYS A 38 22.53 4.97 30.40
N LEU A 39 21.78 5.68 31.24
CA LEU A 39 20.41 6.08 30.91
C LEU A 39 20.39 7.04 29.71
N ILE A 40 21.27 8.04 29.67
CA ILE A 40 21.38 8.98 28.54
C ILE A 40 21.78 8.25 27.26
N GLU A 41 22.79 7.37 27.33
CA GLU A 41 23.22 6.55 26.19
C GLU A 41 22.08 5.70 25.63
N SER A 42 21.31 5.03 26.50
CA SER A 42 20.16 4.22 26.06
C SER A 42 19.04 5.04 25.44
N ILE A 43 18.79 6.27 25.95
CA ILE A 43 17.84 7.23 25.37
C ILE A 43 18.28 7.62 23.96
N GLU A 44 19.57 7.94 23.77
CA GLU A 44 20.12 8.32 22.47
C GLU A 44 20.10 7.16 21.48
N GLN A 45 20.47 5.95 21.91
CA GLN A 45 20.37 4.75 21.08
C GLN A 45 18.95 4.50 20.59
N LEU A 46 17.96 4.58 21.49
CA LEU A 46 16.56 4.39 21.13
C LEU A 46 16.07 5.47 20.16
N ARG A 47 16.46 6.73 20.39
CA ARG A 47 16.12 7.86 19.51
C ARG A 47 16.68 7.65 18.11
N ASN A 48 17.97 7.34 18.00
CA ASN A 48 18.64 7.09 16.72
C ASN A 48 17.98 5.93 15.96
N LYS A 49 17.64 4.84 16.65
CA LYS A 49 16.94 3.70 16.03
C LYS A 49 15.53 4.08 15.53
N LEU A 50 14.79 4.90 16.27
CA LEU A 50 13.49 5.40 15.82
C LEU A 50 13.62 6.32 14.60
N ASP A 51 14.62 7.19 14.58
CA ASP A 51 14.86 8.09 13.47
C ASP A 51 15.23 7.29 12.20
N VAL A 52 16.14 6.32 12.30
CA VAL A 52 16.49 5.41 11.19
C VAL A 52 15.27 4.62 10.69
N TYR A 53 14.43 4.14 11.59
CA TYR A 53 13.22 3.44 11.20
C TYR A 53 12.25 4.35 10.44
N ASN A 54 12.02 5.57 10.93
CA ASN A 54 11.10 6.52 10.32
C ASN A 54 11.61 7.07 8.98
N THR A 55 12.92 7.23 8.81
CA THR A 55 13.52 7.59 7.52
C THR A 55 13.39 6.46 6.52
N ALA A 56 13.71 5.22 6.91
CA ALA A 56 13.50 4.03 6.07
C ALA A 56 12.03 3.88 5.64
N LEU A 57 11.09 4.16 6.55
CA LEU A 57 9.66 4.13 6.22
C LEU A 57 9.30 5.17 5.14
N SER A 58 9.90 6.35 5.20
CA SER A 58 9.68 7.42 4.22
C SER A 58 10.23 7.02 2.84
N VAL A 59 11.38 6.35 2.79
CA VAL A 59 11.97 5.81 1.56
C VAL A 59 11.10 4.71 0.96
N VAL A 60 10.57 3.80 1.79
CA VAL A 60 9.67 2.74 1.29
C VAL A 60 8.39 3.34 0.70
N ASP A 61 7.84 4.37 1.33
CA ASP A 61 6.66 5.06 0.82
C ASP A 61 6.95 5.77 -0.52
N SER A 62 8.11 6.40 -0.69
CA SER A 62 8.48 7.03 -1.96
C SER A 62 8.71 6.01 -3.07
N SER A 63 9.41 4.91 -2.80
CA SER A 63 9.59 3.84 -3.77
C SER A 63 8.26 3.21 -4.17
N LYS A 64 7.31 3.10 -3.23
CA LYS A 64 5.96 2.61 -3.54
C LYS A 64 5.23 3.55 -4.50
N THR A 65 5.27 4.86 -4.27
CA THR A 65 4.63 5.83 -5.18
C THR A 65 5.24 5.80 -6.58
N GLU A 66 6.56 5.66 -6.68
CA GLU A 66 7.25 5.53 -7.97
C GLU A 66 6.81 4.27 -8.73
N ILE A 67 6.66 3.13 -8.03
CA ILE A 67 6.15 1.90 -8.63
C ILE A 67 4.71 2.09 -9.15
N GLU A 68 3.83 2.68 -8.33
CA GLU A 68 2.43 2.92 -8.72
C GLU A 68 2.34 3.83 -9.97
N GLU A 69 3.21 4.85 -10.07
CA GLU A 69 3.29 5.71 -11.26
C GLU A 69 3.82 4.96 -12.48
N MET A 70 4.87 4.16 -12.33
CA MET A 70 5.41 3.34 -13.42
C MET A 70 4.40 2.31 -13.92
N GLU A 71 3.67 1.64 -13.01
CA GLU A 71 2.60 0.70 -13.36
C GLU A 71 1.49 1.39 -14.15
N LYS A 72 1.07 2.57 -13.72
CA LYS A 72 0.06 3.37 -14.44
C LYS A 72 0.53 3.74 -15.84
N ASN A 73 1.77 4.20 -15.97
CA ASN A 73 2.35 4.57 -17.26
C ASN A 73 2.47 3.35 -18.19
N LEU A 74 2.90 2.20 -17.66
CA LEU A 74 3.02 0.96 -18.41
C LEU A 74 1.66 0.44 -18.87
N SER A 75 0.63 0.54 -18.01
CA SER A 75 -0.75 0.19 -18.38
C SER A 75 -1.29 1.06 -19.51
N GLN A 76 -1.05 2.38 -19.45
CA GLN A 76 -1.46 3.28 -20.53
C GLN A 76 -0.72 2.99 -21.84
N LEU A 77 0.56 2.64 -21.75
CA LEU A 77 1.36 2.30 -22.93
C LEU A 77 0.86 1.00 -23.57
N SER A 78 0.59 -0.03 -22.76
CA SER A 78 0.08 -1.32 -23.26
C SER A 78 -1.30 -1.16 -23.90
N GLU A 79 -2.19 -0.36 -23.31
CA GLU A 79 -3.48 0.01 -23.91
C GLU A 79 -3.32 0.72 -25.26
N LYS A 80 -2.39 1.68 -25.36
CA LYS A 80 -2.09 2.37 -26.62
C LYS A 80 -1.57 1.39 -27.67
N MET A 81 -0.70 0.45 -27.30
CA MET A 81 -0.20 -0.57 -28.23
C MET A 81 -1.33 -1.48 -28.73
N LEU A 82 -2.22 -1.92 -27.85
CA LEU A 82 -3.43 -2.64 -28.24
C LEU A 82 -4.32 -1.82 -29.19
N MET A 83 -4.47 -0.52 -28.94
CA MET A 83 -5.22 0.37 -29.85
C MET A 83 -4.56 0.48 -31.22
N VAL A 84 -3.23 0.52 -31.31
CA VAL A 84 -2.53 0.53 -32.61
C VAL A 84 -2.82 -0.75 -33.40
N VAL A 85 -2.79 -1.91 -32.74
CA VAL A 85 -3.17 -3.19 -33.37
C VAL A 85 -4.63 -3.15 -33.83
N ALA A 86 -5.53 -2.63 -32.99
CA ALA A 86 -6.93 -2.45 -33.35
C ALA A 86 -7.16 -1.51 -34.53
N ILE A 87 -6.37 -0.43 -34.65
CA ILE A 87 -6.45 0.50 -35.79
C ILE A 87 -5.97 -0.19 -37.07
N LYS A 88 -4.89 -0.98 -36.98
CA LYS A 88 -4.27 -1.60 -38.16
C LYS A 88 -5.04 -2.82 -38.69
N TYR A 89 -5.51 -3.69 -37.80
CA TYR A 89 -6.15 -4.97 -38.17
C TYR A 89 -7.65 -5.00 -37.88
N GLY A 90 -8.16 -4.07 -37.08
CA GLY A 90 -9.55 -4.04 -36.63
C GLY A 90 -9.74 -4.74 -35.27
N LYS A 91 -10.76 -4.31 -34.52
CA LYS A 91 -11.09 -4.82 -33.17
C LYS A 91 -11.72 -6.22 -33.14
N ASP A 92 -12.07 -6.79 -34.30
CA ASP A 92 -12.64 -8.13 -34.43
C ASP A 92 -11.68 -9.12 -35.11
N SER A 93 -10.45 -8.67 -35.35
CA SER A 93 -9.40 -9.45 -36.01
C SER A 93 -8.76 -10.47 -35.08
N ARG A 94 -8.13 -11.48 -35.68
CA ARG A 94 -7.38 -12.50 -34.95
C ARG A 94 -6.11 -11.92 -34.34
N GLU A 95 -5.49 -10.98 -35.01
CA GLU A 95 -4.28 -10.27 -34.59
C GLU A 95 -4.54 -9.45 -33.32
N TYR A 96 -5.71 -8.82 -33.23
CA TYR A 96 -6.12 -8.10 -32.01
C TYR A 96 -6.32 -9.07 -30.83
N GLU A 97 -6.88 -10.25 -31.07
CA GLU A 97 -6.99 -11.30 -30.05
C GLU A 97 -5.61 -11.84 -29.63
N MET A 98 -4.73 -12.10 -30.60
CA MET A 98 -3.37 -12.56 -30.34
C MET A 98 -2.53 -11.55 -29.54
N ALA A 99 -2.79 -10.25 -29.72
CA ALA A 99 -2.16 -9.19 -28.93
C ALA A 99 -2.70 -9.12 -27.47
N GLY A 100 -3.70 -9.94 -27.12
CA GLY A 100 -4.33 -9.97 -25.79
C GLY A 100 -5.62 -9.15 -25.70
N GLY A 101 -6.11 -8.60 -26.81
CA GLY A 101 -7.41 -7.94 -26.87
C GLY A 101 -8.56 -8.95 -26.87
N VAL A 102 -9.75 -8.53 -26.42
CA VAL A 102 -10.98 -9.33 -26.59
C VAL A 102 -11.74 -8.80 -27.79
N ARG A 103 -12.00 -9.67 -28.77
CA ARG A 103 -12.74 -9.32 -29.98
C ARG A 103 -14.10 -8.72 -29.66
N ASN A 104 -14.55 -7.75 -30.46
CA ASN A 104 -15.84 -7.10 -30.24
C ASN A 104 -17.01 -8.09 -30.31
N SER A 105 -16.99 -9.02 -31.26
CA SER A 105 -18.03 -10.06 -31.41
C SER A 105 -18.13 -10.95 -30.17
N ASP A 106 -16.99 -11.39 -29.63
CA ASP A 106 -16.94 -12.22 -28.42
C ASP A 106 -17.38 -11.45 -27.18
N ARG A 107 -17.00 -10.17 -27.08
CA ARG A 107 -17.47 -9.28 -26.00
C ARG A 107 -18.99 -9.15 -26.02
N ILE A 108 -19.60 -8.91 -27.19
CA ILE A 108 -21.05 -8.81 -27.34
C ILE A 108 -21.73 -10.15 -27.02
N ARG A 109 -21.16 -11.27 -27.47
CA ARG A 109 -21.68 -12.62 -27.17
C ARG A 109 -21.72 -12.88 -25.67
N LYS A 110 -20.67 -12.51 -24.94
CA LYS A 110 -20.59 -12.65 -23.48
C LYS A 110 -21.65 -11.79 -22.76
N ILE A 111 -21.86 -10.55 -23.21
CA ILE A 111 -22.89 -9.67 -22.63
C ILE A 111 -24.30 -10.20 -22.90
N ARG A 112 -24.57 -10.73 -24.11
CA ARG A 112 -25.88 -11.30 -24.43
C ARG A 112 -26.18 -12.54 -23.59
N SER A 113 -25.21 -13.45 -23.49
CA SER A 113 -25.36 -14.66 -22.67
C SER A 113 -25.57 -14.34 -21.18
N SER A 114 -24.83 -13.38 -20.61
CA SER A 114 -25.07 -12.97 -19.23
C SER A 114 -26.45 -12.34 -19.02
N ARG A 115 -26.91 -11.49 -19.95
CA ARG A 115 -28.25 -10.89 -19.89
C ARG A 115 -29.35 -11.95 -19.97
N LEU A 116 -29.24 -12.91 -20.88
CA LEU A 116 -30.19 -14.00 -21.02
C LEU A 116 -30.24 -14.87 -19.76
N LYS A 117 -29.09 -15.14 -19.14
CA LYS A 117 -29.00 -15.87 -17.88
C LYS A 117 -29.72 -15.13 -16.74
N ASN A 118 -29.47 -13.84 -16.59
CA ASN A 118 -30.12 -13.03 -15.56
C ASN A 118 -31.65 -12.96 -15.75
N VAL A 119 -32.12 -12.86 -17.00
CA VAL A 119 -33.57 -12.87 -17.29
C VAL A 119 -34.19 -14.23 -16.94
N ALA A 120 -33.49 -15.33 -17.23
CA ALA A 120 -33.96 -16.67 -16.85
C ALA A 120 -34.01 -16.85 -15.32
N GLU A 121 -33.01 -16.35 -14.59
CA GLU A 121 -32.96 -16.38 -13.12
C GLU A 121 -34.10 -15.55 -12.50
N GLN A 122 -34.38 -14.35 -13.04
CA GLN A 122 -35.50 -13.52 -12.60
C GLN A 122 -36.86 -14.17 -12.85
N ALA A 123 -37.05 -14.81 -14.02
CA ALA A 123 -38.29 -15.52 -14.34
C ALA A 123 -38.51 -16.75 -13.44
N SER A 124 -37.45 -17.46 -13.05
CA SER A 124 -37.56 -18.55 -12.06
C SER A 124 -37.91 -18.05 -10.66
N ASP A 125 -37.36 -16.90 -10.25
CA ASP A 125 -37.62 -16.31 -8.94
C ASP A 125 -39.03 -15.71 -8.82
N GLU A 126 -39.60 -15.17 -9.91
CA GLU A 126 -40.99 -14.69 -9.95
C GLU A 126 -42.00 -15.85 -9.92
N ASN A 127 -41.74 -16.93 -10.67
CA ASN A 127 -42.56 -18.14 -10.63
C ASN A 127 -42.54 -18.84 -9.26
N ALA A 128 -41.42 -18.76 -8.52
CA ALA A 128 -41.31 -19.32 -7.17
C ALA A 128 -42.02 -18.49 -6.08
N LYS A 129 -42.31 -17.21 -6.35
CA LYS A 129 -43.03 -16.31 -5.41
C LYS A 129 -44.55 -16.28 -5.64
N THR A 130 -45.00 -16.75 -6.79
CA THR A 130 -46.41 -16.77 -7.20
C THR A 130 -47.08 -18.14 -7.04
N ALA A 131 -46.32 -19.16 -6.65
CA ALA A 131 -46.78 -20.49 -6.22
C ALA A 131 -46.83 -20.59 -4.69
#